data_AF-A0A7K4H275-F1
#
_entry.id   AF-A0A7K4H275-F1
#
_cell.length_a   1.000
_cell.length_b   1.000
_cell.length_c   1.000
_cell.angle_alpha   90.00
_cell.angle_beta   90.00
_cell.angle_gamma   90.00
#
_symmetry.space_group_name_H-M   'P 1'
#
loop_
_entity.id
_entity.type
_entity.pdbx_description
1 polymer ?
#
loop_
_entity_poly.entity_id
_entity_poly.type
_entity_poly.pdbx_seq_one_letter_code
_entity_poly.pdbx_strand_id
1 'polypeptide(L)'
;MAQSEDSKFFSCPKCGNIGTIFHLKAEGNNIIVKHKCPKHGDKSFKIPLMQKDRFIPYFRNGIFRCYQCGQEAKVESTKASGPWMLVKCLCPTHGNKIPLQKIWSTIYTDISKKEVLAPQPVQPQPTPSNEKKFCPNCGTPTKGTEEYCDTCGSEIK
;
A
#
# COMPACT_ATOMS: atom_id res chain seq x y z
N MET A 1 14.13 -10.61 -8.40
CA MET A 1 13.18 -11.15 -7.41
C MET A 1 13.69 -10.81 -6.02
N ALA A 2 13.17 -9.77 -5.37
CA ALA A 2 13.50 -9.42 -3.99
C ALA A 2 12.26 -8.77 -3.37
N GLN A 3 11.25 -9.59 -3.06
CA GLN A 3 10.14 -9.11 -2.24
C GLN A 3 10.69 -8.98 -0.82
N SER A 4 10.96 -7.73 -0.49
CA SER A 4 11.86 -7.28 0.56
C SER A 4 11.36 -7.64 1.96
N GLU A 5 12.23 -8.26 2.77
CA GLU A 5 12.00 -8.58 4.19
C GLU A 5 11.52 -7.38 5.02
N ASP A 6 11.79 -6.18 4.50
CA ASP A 6 11.38 -4.87 4.96
C ASP A 6 9.87 -4.75 5.27
N SER A 7 9.03 -5.46 4.51
CA SER A 7 7.58 -5.48 4.72
C SER A 7 7.18 -6.14 6.04
N LYS A 8 8.00 -7.07 6.55
CA LYS A 8 7.73 -7.82 7.79
C LYS A 8 7.88 -6.95 9.05
N PHE A 9 8.59 -5.82 8.98
CA PHE A 9 8.75 -4.94 10.13
C PHE A 9 7.44 -4.23 10.51
N PHE A 10 6.63 -3.87 9.51
CA PHE A 10 5.38 -3.11 9.69
C PHE A 10 4.16 -4.00 9.90
N SER A 11 4.28 -5.28 9.54
CA SER A 11 3.27 -6.31 9.74
C SER A 11 3.36 -6.93 11.12
N CYS A 12 2.20 -7.23 11.70
CA CYS A 12 2.12 -7.95 12.96
C CYS A 12 2.48 -9.43 12.74
N PRO A 13 3.40 -10.02 13.53
CA PRO A 13 3.79 -11.42 13.37
C PRO A 13 2.66 -12.41 13.68
N LYS A 14 1.64 -11.98 14.45
CA LYS A 14 0.51 -12.84 14.85
C LYS A 14 -0.64 -12.86 13.85
N CYS A 15 -0.92 -11.74 13.16
CA CYS A 15 -2.04 -11.68 12.21
C CYS A 15 -1.68 -11.26 10.79
N GLY A 16 -0.41 -10.98 10.50
CA GLY A 16 0.04 -10.50 9.19
C GLY A 16 -0.40 -9.08 8.83
N ASN A 17 -1.41 -8.52 9.51
CA ASN A 17 -1.90 -7.17 9.25
C ASN A 17 -0.86 -6.10 9.59
N ILE A 18 -0.80 -5.07 8.74
CA ILE A 18 0.02 -3.89 8.96
C ILE A 18 -0.55 -3.07 10.12
N GLY A 19 0.30 -2.70 11.06
CA GLY A 19 -0.09 -1.86 12.19
C GLY A 19 -0.21 -0.39 11.82
N THR A 20 -1.04 0.35 12.56
CA THR A 20 -1.13 1.80 12.45
C THR A 20 0.11 2.46 13.04
N ILE A 21 0.81 3.28 12.28
CA ILE A 21 1.95 4.07 12.75
C ILE A 21 1.40 5.34 13.38
N PHE A 22 1.60 5.50 14.68
CA PHE A 22 1.15 6.68 15.42
C PHE A 22 2.32 7.60 15.84
N HIS A 23 3.56 7.11 15.77
CA HIS A 23 4.74 7.88 16.11
C HIS A 23 5.87 7.56 15.15
N LEU A 24 6.41 8.58 14.48
CA LEU A 24 7.57 8.48 13.60
C LEU A 24 8.54 9.61 13.91
N LYS A 25 9.72 9.29 14.46
CA LYS A 25 10.71 10.28 14.90
C LYS A 25 12.04 10.04 14.22
N ALA A 26 12.65 11.07 13.63
CA ALA A 26 14.05 11.01 13.25
C ALA A 26 14.92 11.40 14.47
N GLU A 27 15.89 10.56 14.83
CA GLU A 27 16.84 10.79 15.91
C GLU A 27 18.24 10.32 15.48
N GLY A 28 19.16 11.28 15.32
CA GLY A 28 20.50 11.00 14.81
C GLY A 28 20.45 10.35 13.43
N ASN A 29 21.12 9.20 13.28
CA ASN A 29 21.15 8.43 12.03
C ASN A 29 20.01 7.39 11.91
N ASN A 30 19.00 7.44 12.78
CA ASN A 30 17.91 6.46 12.81
C ASN A 30 16.54 7.13 12.82
N ILE A 31 15.54 6.40 12.34
CA ILE A 31 14.12 6.71 12.40
C ILE A 31 13.48 5.71 13.35
N ILE A 32 12.91 6.20 14.44
CA ILE A 32 12.15 5.42 15.41
C ILE A 32 10.71 5.36 14.92
N VAL A 33 10.25 4.14 14.65
CA VAL A 33 8.88 3.85 14.22
C VAL A 33 8.15 3.18 15.37
N LYS A 34 7.01 3.72 15.80
CA LYS A 34 6.08 3.03 16.70
C LYS A 34 4.78 2.76 15.96
N HIS A 35 4.41 1.49 15.89
CA HIS A 35 3.18 1.04 15.25
C HIS A 35 2.36 0.18 16.20
N LYS A 36 1.03 0.21 16.03
CA LYS A 36 0.09 -0.55 16.86
C LYS A 36 -0.79 -1.42 15.99
N CYS A 37 -0.79 -2.71 16.29
CA CYS A 37 -1.73 -3.66 15.72
C CYS A 37 -3.07 -3.59 16.51
N PRO A 38 -4.22 -3.54 15.82
CA PRO A 38 -5.54 -3.52 16.47
C PRO A 38 -5.77 -4.72 17.39
N LYS A 39 -5.24 -5.89 17.04
CA LYS A 39 -5.52 -7.16 17.72
C LYS A 39 -4.43 -7.60 18.71
N HIS A 40 -3.19 -7.14 18.53
CA HIS A 40 -2.02 -7.77 19.17
C HIS A 40 -1.10 -6.79 19.92
N GLY A 41 -1.42 -5.49 19.95
CA GLY A 41 -0.67 -4.49 20.71
C GLY A 41 0.32 -3.68 19.87
N ASP A 42 1.16 -2.90 20.54
CA ASP A 42 2.17 -2.04 19.91
C ASP A 42 3.55 -2.67 19.81
N LYS A 43 4.32 -2.20 18.83
CA LYS A 43 5.71 -2.56 18.60
C LYS A 43 6.46 -1.33 18.14
N SER A 44 7.75 -1.30 18.41
CA SER A 44 8.63 -0.24 17.93
C SER A 44 9.92 -0.82 17.37
N PHE A 45 10.48 -0.15 16.38
CA PHE A 45 11.74 -0.54 15.75
C PHE A 45 12.44 0.69 15.18
N LYS A 46 13.72 0.52 14.84
CA LYS A 46 14.58 1.59 14.31
C LYS A 46 14.94 1.27 12.86
N ILE A 47 14.86 2.27 11.99
CA ILE A 47 15.28 2.21 10.59
C ILE A 47 16.45 3.18 10.38
N PRO A 48 17.54 2.79 9.72
CA PRO A 48 18.60 3.74 9.35
C PRO A 48 18.06 4.88 8.47
N LEU A 49 18.41 6.13 8.79
CA LEU A 49 17.93 7.31 8.06
C LEU A 49 18.26 7.24 6.56
N MET A 50 19.39 6.64 6.19
CA MET A 50 19.79 6.42 4.79
C MET A 50 18.79 5.56 4.00
N GLN A 51 18.03 4.70 4.67
CA GLN A 51 17.01 3.86 4.03
C GLN A 51 15.61 4.50 4.04
N LYS A 52 15.45 5.71 4.59
CA LYS A 52 14.15 6.42 4.71
C LYS A 52 13.31 6.30 3.45
N ASP A 53 13.89 6.64 2.31
CA ASP A 53 13.24 6.69 0.99
C ASP A 53 12.63 5.35 0.58
N ARG A 54 13.28 4.24 0.93
CA ARG A 54 12.81 2.88 0.68
C ARG A 54 11.57 2.55 1.52
N PHE A 55 11.48 3.13 2.72
CA PHE A 55 10.42 2.87 3.69
C PHE A 55 9.23 3.84 3.60
N ILE A 56 9.34 4.93 2.83
CA ILE A 56 8.24 5.87 2.58
C ILE A 56 6.90 5.21 2.24
N PRO A 57 6.80 4.25 1.29
CA PRO A 57 5.51 3.62 0.98
C PRO A 57 4.92 2.85 2.17
N TYR A 58 5.77 2.26 3.01
CA TYR A 58 5.35 1.57 4.22
C TYR A 58 4.90 2.54 5.32
N PHE A 59 5.58 3.67 5.46
CA PHE A 59 5.16 4.74 6.38
C PHE A 59 3.80 5.28 5.97
N ARG A 60 3.58 5.57 4.68
CA ARG A 60 2.29 6.02 4.14
C ARG A 60 1.17 5.05 4.51
N ASN A 61 1.36 3.78 4.16
CA ASN A 61 0.38 2.72 4.42
C ASN A 61 0.14 2.47 5.92
N GLY A 62 1.10 2.78 6.78
CA GLY A 62 0.93 2.63 8.23
C GLY A 62 0.29 3.85 8.90
N ILE A 63 0.61 5.06 8.47
CA ILE A 63 0.11 6.31 9.06
C ILE A 63 -1.38 6.48 8.77
N PHE A 64 -1.79 6.24 7.52
CA PHE A 64 -3.17 6.42 7.06
C PHE A 64 -4.02 5.18 7.33
N ARG A 65 -3.94 4.63 8.55
CA ARG A 65 -4.73 3.45 8.96
C ARG A 65 -5.43 3.64 10.28
N CYS A 66 -6.62 3.06 10.40
CA CYS A 66 -7.36 3.02 11.65
C CYS A 66 -6.77 2.00 12.63
N TYR A 67 -6.49 2.44 13.86
CA TYR A 67 -5.99 1.58 14.94
C TYR A 67 -7.01 0.53 15.45
N GLN A 68 -8.30 0.67 15.13
CA GLN A 68 -9.34 -0.29 15.56
C GLN A 68 -9.58 -1.38 14.53
N CYS A 69 -9.75 -1.03 13.25
CA CYS A 69 -10.05 -2.01 12.19
C CYS A 69 -8.90 -2.29 11.23
N GLY A 70 -7.83 -1.49 11.22
CA GLY A 70 -6.71 -1.63 10.29
C GLY A 70 -7.00 -1.17 8.85
N GLN A 71 -8.20 -0.65 8.58
CA GLN A 71 -8.55 -0.10 7.27
C GLN A 71 -7.84 1.23 7.00
N GLU A 72 -7.72 1.56 5.72
CA GLU A 72 -7.20 2.86 5.29
C GLU A 72 -8.10 3.99 5.80
N ALA A 73 -7.47 5.04 6.30
CA ALA A 73 -8.11 6.19 6.90
C ALA A 73 -7.76 7.44 6.09
N LYS A 74 -8.75 8.28 5.83
CA LYS A 74 -8.56 9.52 5.07
C LYS A 74 -7.97 10.58 5.99
N VAL A 75 -7.02 11.38 5.50
CA VAL A 75 -6.52 12.53 6.24
C VAL A 75 -7.62 13.58 6.34
N GLU A 76 -8.00 13.95 7.56
CA GLU A 76 -8.94 15.05 7.82
C GLU A 76 -8.19 16.37 7.89
N SER A 77 -7.14 16.41 8.70
CA SER A 77 -6.41 17.63 8.99
C SER A 77 -4.97 17.31 9.36
N THR A 78 -4.09 18.25 9.03
CA THR A 78 -2.66 18.18 9.33
C THR A 78 -2.21 19.49 9.94
N LYS A 79 -1.52 19.43 11.08
CA LYS A 79 -1.04 20.61 11.79
C LYS A 79 0.45 20.50 12.05
N ALA A 80 1.22 21.45 11.55
CA ALA A 80 2.62 21.59 11.92
C ALA A 80 2.76 22.07 13.37
N SER A 81 3.66 21.45 14.12
CA SER A 81 3.96 21.76 15.52
C SER A 81 5.47 21.56 15.75
N GLY A 82 6.24 22.60 15.43
CA GLY A 82 7.71 22.56 15.47
C GLY A 82 8.26 21.47 14.52
N PRO A 83 9.10 20.54 15.00
CA PRO A 83 9.64 19.45 14.17
C PRO A 83 8.63 18.33 13.88
N TRP A 84 7.40 18.45 14.39
CA TRP A 84 6.35 17.46 14.25
C TRP A 84 5.25 17.93 13.31
N MET A 85 4.74 16.99 12.53
CA MET A 85 3.48 17.04 11.82
C MET A 85 2.47 16.18 12.59
N LEU A 86 1.41 16.83 13.05
CA LEU A 86 0.28 16.18 13.70
C LEU A 86 -0.76 15.88 12.63
N VAL A 87 -0.92 14.60 12.32
CA VAL A 87 -1.86 14.12 11.31
C VAL A 87 -3.09 13.60 12.02
N LYS A 88 -4.27 14.04 11.61
CA LYS A 88 -5.55 13.53 12.08
C LYS A 88 -6.23 12.80 10.94
N CYS A 89 -6.53 11.53 11.17
CA CYS A 89 -7.19 10.68 10.18
C CYS A 89 -8.62 10.34 10.59
N LEU A 90 -9.48 10.15 9.59
CA LEU A 90 -10.86 9.70 9.69
C LEU A 90 -10.97 8.27 9.16
N CYS A 91 -11.47 7.37 10.01
CA CYS A 91 -11.84 6.04 9.58
C CYS A 91 -13.24 6.09 8.91
N PRO A 92 -13.47 5.42 7.77
CA PRO A 92 -14.81 5.29 7.20
C PRO A 92 -15.79 4.58 8.15
N THR A 93 -15.32 3.67 8.99
CA THR A 93 -16.15 2.89 9.93
C THR A 93 -16.25 3.49 11.32
N HIS A 94 -15.15 4.09 11.82
CA HIS A 94 -15.04 4.57 13.21
C HIS A 94 -14.97 6.10 13.32
N GLY A 95 -15.03 6.81 12.20
CA GLY A 95 -14.94 8.27 12.12
C GLY A 95 -13.68 8.82 12.79
N ASN A 96 -13.88 9.77 13.70
CA ASN A 96 -12.87 10.57 14.38
C ASN A 96 -12.16 9.87 15.55
N LYS A 97 -12.40 8.59 15.78
CA LYS A 97 -11.82 7.89 16.93
C LYS A 97 -10.31 7.62 16.80
N ILE A 98 -9.69 7.92 15.66
CA ILE A 98 -8.26 7.66 15.42
C ILE A 98 -7.39 8.64 16.21
N PRO A 99 -6.41 8.16 16.99
CA PRO A 99 -5.50 9.03 17.71
C PRO A 99 -4.64 9.84 16.75
N LEU A 100 -4.32 11.05 17.15
CA LEU A 100 -3.45 11.97 16.40
C LEU A 100 -2.09 11.32 16.15
N GLN A 101 -1.71 11.14 14.89
CA GLN A 101 -0.40 10.60 14.55
C GLN A 101 0.65 11.70 14.60
N LYS A 102 1.75 11.43 15.29
CA LYS A 102 2.86 12.37 15.48
C LYS A 102 4.03 11.96 14.62
N ILE A 103 4.17 12.61 13.47
CA ILE A 103 5.14 12.25 12.42
C ILE A 103 6.18 13.37 12.32
N TRP A 104 7.46 13.05 12.20
CA TRP A 104 8.47 14.07 12.00
C TRP A 104 8.22 14.82 10.68
N SER A 105 8.24 16.16 10.71
CA SER A 105 7.76 17.00 9.60
C SER A 105 8.48 16.70 8.29
N THR A 106 9.80 16.50 8.31
CA THR A 106 10.57 16.20 7.09
C THR A 106 10.19 14.86 6.47
N ILE A 107 9.92 13.85 7.28
CA ILE A 107 9.48 12.53 6.78
C ILE A 107 8.06 12.64 6.22
N TYR A 108 7.18 13.39 6.90
CA TYR A 108 5.82 13.64 6.41
C TYR A 108 5.81 14.34 5.06
N THR A 109 6.61 15.39 4.89
CA THR A 109 6.74 16.09 3.62
C THR A 109 7.19 15.15 2.50
N ASP A 110 8.09 14.21 2.78
CA ASP A 110 8.55 13.20 1.84
C ASP A 110 7.43 12.23 1.42
N ILE A 111 6.64 11.78 2.40
CA ILE A 111 5.45 10.93 2.19
C ILE A 111 4.43 11.65 1.30
N SER A 112 4.10 12.90 1.61
CA SER A 112 3.13 13.70 0.84
C SER A 112 3.63 14.10 -0.54
N LYS A 113 4.94 14.27 -0.75
CA LYS A 113 5.50 14.58 -2.07
C LYS A 113 5.58 13.35 -2.98
N LYS A 114 5.87 12.17 -2.43
CA LYS A 114 5.98 10.91 -3.18
C LYS A 114 4.62 10.26 -3.50
N GLU A 115 3.53 10.89 -3.10
CA GLU A 115 2.17 10.54 -3.56
C GLU A 115 2.02 10.53 -5.09
N VAL A 116 2.89 11.27 -5.78
CA VAL A 116 2.92 11.37 -7.25
C VAL A 116 3.61 10.16 -7.92
N LEU A 117 4.30 9.31 -7.17
CA LEU A 117 5.18 8.26 -7.73
C LEU A 117 4.89 6.84 -7.24
N ALA A 118 3.77 6.56 -6.58
CA ALA A 118 3.42 5.17 -6.31
C ALA A 118 2.94 4.50 -7.61
N PRO A 119 3.71 3.59 -8.24
CA PRO A 119 3.10 2.56 -9.04
C PRO A 119 2.12 1.84 -8.12
N GLN A 120 0.90 1.82 -8.62
CA GLN A 120 -0.24 1.05 -8.14
C GLN A 120 0.25 -0.33 -7.67
N PRO A 121 -0.40 -0.98 -6.68
CA PRO A 121 -0.23 -2.42 -6.54
C PRO A 121 -0.36 -3.00 -7.94
N VAL A 122 0.50 -3.94 -8.29
CA VAL A 122 0.33 -4.77 -9.48
C VAL A 122 -1.03 -5.45 -9.30
N GLN A 123 -2.11 -4.77 -9.69
CA GLN A 123 -3.21 -5.43 -10.37
C GLN A 123 -2.51 -6.22 -11.47
N PRO A 124 -2.86 -7.49 -11.71
CA PRO A 124 -2.56 -8.08 -13.00
C PRO A 124 -3.12 -7.09 -14.01
N GLN A 125 -2.21 -6.32 -14.62
CA GLN A 125 -2.49 -5.49 -15.75
C GLN A 125 -3.18 -6.47 -16.70
N PRO A 126 -4.43 -6.23 -17.14
CA PRO A 126 -4.86 -6.91 -18.34
C PRO A 126 -3.79 -6.52 -19.36
N THR A 127 -2.95 -7.51 -19.71
CA THR A 127 -2.22 -7.58 -20.97
C THR A 127 -3.10 -6.94 -22.03
N PRO A 128 -2.54 -6.23 -23.04
CA PRO A 128 -3.34 -5.82 -24.19
C PRO A 128 -4.17 -7.05 -24.57
N SER A 129 -5.48 -6.92 -24.40
CA SER A 129 -6.42 -7.97 -24.71
C SER A 129 -6.35 -8.07 -26.22
N ASN A 130 -5.36 -8.82 -26.69
CA ASN A 130 -5.49 -9.58 -27.90
C ASN A 130 -6.67 -10.47 -27.57
N GLU A 131 -7.85 -9.99 -27.94
CA GLU A 131 -9.13 -10.66 -27.88
C GLU A 131 -8.88 -12.00 -28.59
N LYS A 132 -8.51 -13.01 -27.81
CA LYS A 132 -8.45 -14.39 -28.29
C LYS A 132 -9.90 -14.73 -28.54
N LYS A 133 -10.36 -14.46 -29.76
CA LYS A 133 -11.65 -14.94 -30.23
C LYS A 133 -11.61 -16.45 -30.08
N PHE A 134 -12.65 -17.05 -29.53
CA PHE A 134 -12.76 -18.50 -29.45
C PHE A 134 -13.69 -18.94 -30.57
N CYS A 135 -13.39 -20.07 -31.20
CA CYS A 135 -14.26 -20.64 -32.20
C CYS A 135 -15.62 -20.97 -31.56
N PRO A 136 -16.76 -20.48 -32.09
CA PRO A 136 -18.08 -20.73 -31.51
C PRO A 136 -18.52 -22.20 -31.62
N ASN A 137 -17.91 -22.98 -32.52
CA ASN A 137 -18.27 -24.38 -32.74
C ASN A 137 -17.52 -25.34 -31.79
N CYS A 138 -16.21 -25.16 -31.61
CA CYS A 138 -15.38 -26.10 -30.84
C CYS A 138 -14.69 -25.48 -29.60
N GLY A 139 -14.76 -24.16 -29.41
CA GLY A 139 -14.15 -23.47 -28.28
C GLY A 139 -12.63 -23.31 -28.37
N THR A 140 -11.99 -23.65 -29.49
CA THR A 140 -10.55 -23.45 -29.68
C THR A 140 -10.21 -21.96 -29.76
N PRO A 141 -9.15 -21.45 -29.09
CA PRO A 141 -8.71 -20.07 -29.27
C PRO A 141 -8.19 -19.83 -30.68
N THR A 142 -8.79 -18.88 -31.38
CA THR A 142 -8.45 -18.47 -32.75
C THR A 142 -7.59 -17.21 -32.69
N LYS A 143 -6.70 -17.02 -33.66
CA LYS A 143 -5.82 -15.84 -33.72
C LYS A 143 -6.52 -14.60 -34.30
N GLY A 144 -7.83 -14.66 -34.49
CA GLY A 144 -8.68 -13.51 -34.84
C GLY A 144 -8.52 -12.97 -36.27
N THR A 145 -7.71 -13.61 -37.12
CA THR A 145 -7.45 -13.23 -38.52
C THR A 145 -7.69 -14.38 -39.51
N GLU A 146 -8.30 -15.47 -39.05
CA GLU A 146 -8.48 -16.73 -39.78
C GLU A 146 -9.97 -16.87 -40.14
N GLU A 147 -10.29 -17.07 -41.42
CA GLU A 147 -11.68 -17.25 -41.89
C GLU A 147 -12.27 -18.60 -41.43
N TYR A 148 -11.42 -19.56 -41.08
CA TYR A 148 -11.80 -20.92 -40.66
C TYR A 148 -10.98 -21.37 -39.46
N CYS A 149 -11.59 -22.18 -38.60
CA CYS A 149 -10.93 -22.77 -37.44
C CYS A 149 -10.03 -23.93 -37.85
N ASP A 150 -8.74 -23.87 -37.52
CA ASP A 150 -7.75 -24.93 -37.77
C ASP A 150 -8.13 -26.30 -37.18
N THR A 151 -8.88 -26.33 -36.07
CA THR A 151 -9.20 -27.59 -35.37
C THR A 151 -10.42 -28.29 -35.95
N CYS A 152 -11.48 -27.55 -36.27
CA CYS A 152 -12.77 -28.14 -36.67
C CYS A 152 -13.23 -27.74 -38.07
N GLY A 153 -12.47 -26.90 -38.78
CA GLY A 153 -12.81 -26.42 -40.12
C GLY A 153 -14.01 -25.48 -40.21
N SER A 154 -14.59 -25.08 -39.07
CA SER A 154 -15.76 -24.19 -39.05
C SER A 154 -15.38 -22.75 -39.37
N GLU A 155 -16.19 -22.07 -40.18
CA GLU A 155 -16.02 -20.65 -40.50
C GLU A 155 -16.13 -19.79 -39.23
N ILE A 156 -15.17 -18.88 -39.03
CA ILE A 156 -15.13 -17.93 -37.90
C ILE A 156 -15.52 -16.55 -38.44
N LYS A 157 -16.78 -16.16 -38.24
CA LYS A 157 -17.28 -14.80 -38.53
C LYS A 157 -17.13 -13.88 -37.32
#